data_AF-A0A1F6E1Y2-F1
#
_entry.id   AF-A0A1F6E1Y2-F1
#
_cell.length_a   1.000
_cell.length_b   1.000
_cell.length_c   1.000
_cell.angle_alpha   90.00
_cell.angle_beta   90.00
_cell.angle_gamma   90.00
#
_symmetry.space_group_name_H-M   'P 1'
#
loop_
_entity.id
_entity.type
_entity.pdbx_description
1 polymer ?
#
loop_
_entity_poly.entity_id
_entity_poly.type
_entity_poly.pdbx_seq_one_letter_code
_entity_poly.pdbx_strand_id
1 'polypeptide(L)'
;MVREQIRGTVAGFVEFVRERGVMGLAIGFVLGGAVSRVTTSFSSDIVNPALSYLFGGTERLSDIMIGSVAIGKFLAAVLDFLVLALAVYLIFRMLKLDTLDSKK
;
A
#
# COMPACT_ATOMS: atom_id res chain seq x y z
N MET A 1 -39.92 22.09 8.28
CA MET A 1 -39.82 20.75 8.90
C MET A 1 -38.74 19.87 8.26
N VAL A 2 -38.76 19.54 6.96
CA VAL A 2 -37.76 18.61 6.36
C VAL A 2 -36.30 19.11 6.45
N ARG A 3 -36.04 20.41 6.27
CA ARG A 3 -34.68 20.97 6.30
C ARG A 3 -34.01 20.93 7.68
N GLU A 4 -34.78 20.85 8.75
CA GLU A 4 -34.28 20.86 10.13
C GLU A 4 -33.92 19.44 10.60
N GLN A 5 -34.72 18.45 10.20
CA GLN A 5 -34.45 17.03 10.44
C GLN A 5 -33.21 16.53 9.67
N ILE A 6 -33.03 16.97 8.40
CA ILE A 6 -31.81 16.69 7.62
C ILE A 6 -30.56 17.31 8.28
N ARG A 7 -30.68 18.53 8.84
CA ARG A 7 -29.59 19.17 9.58
C ARG A 7 -29.19 18.36 10.82
N GLY A 8 -30.17 17.80 11.53
CA GLY A 8 -29.94 16.90 12.67
C GLY A 8 -29.22 15.61 12.28
N THR A 9 -29.59 14.97 11.17
CA THR A 9 -28.94 13.73 10.70
C THR A 9 -27.52 13.96 10.19
N VAL A 10 -27.29 15.03 9.42
CA VAL A 10 -25.94 15.37 8.92
C VAL A 10 -25.03 15.79 10.07
N ALA A 11 -25.51 16.62 11.01
CA ALA A 11 -24.74 16.99 12.19
C ALA A 11 -24.40 15.76 13.05
N GLY A 12 -25.37 14.87 13.30
CA GLY A 12 -25.14 13.63 14.04
C GLY A 12 -24.16 12.68 13.36
N PHE A 13 -24.15 12.62 12.02
CA PHE A 13 -23.17 11.85 11.27
C PHE A 13 -21.76 12.46 11.37
N VAL A 14 -21.63 13.78 11.27
CA VAL A 14 -20.35 14.47 11.42
C VAL A 14 -19.79 14.28 12.84
N GLU A 15 -20.65 14.36 13.87
CA GLU A 15 -20.28 14.07 15.26
C GLU A 15 -19.78 12.63 15.41
N PHE A 16 -20.52 11.65 14.88
CA PHE A 16 -20.15 10.23 14.91
C PHE A 16 -18.78 9.96 14.27
N VAL A 17 -18.53 10.52 13.08
CA VAL A 17 -17.28 10.37 12.34
C VAL A 17 -16.09 10.96 13.12
N ARG A 18 -16.33 12.06 13.86
CA ARG A 18 -15.31 12.68 14.74
C ARG A 18 -15.08 11.87 16.02
N GLU A 19 -16.14 11.47 16.73
CA GLU A 19 -16.04 10.74 18.00
C GLU A 19 -15.40 9.35 17.85
N ARG A 20 -15.66 8.67 16.73
CA ARG A 20 -15.18 7.31 16.50
C ARG A 20 -13.83 7.24 15.79
N GLY A 21 -13.17 8.38 15.54
CA GLY A 21 -11.86 8.42 14.87
C GLY A 21 -11.88 7.87 13.43
N VAL A 22 -13.06 7.77 12.81
CA VAL A 22 -13.25 7.13 11.49
C VAL A 22 -12.50 7.90 10.40
N MET A 23 -12.34 9.22 10.55
CA MET A 23 -11.55 10.04 9.63
C MET A 23 -10.10 9.55 9.51
N GLY A 24 -9.45 9.21 10.62
CA GLY A 24 -8.08 8.71 10.61
C GLY A 24 -7.97 7.36 9.90
N LEU A 25 -8.93 6.45 10.15
CA LEU A 25 -9.01 5.15 9.49
C LEU A 25 -9.26 5.29 7.98
N ALA A 26 -10.17 6.17 7.58
CA ALA A 26 -10.50 6.42 6.17
C ALA A 26 -9.29 6.98 5.41
N ILE A 27 -8.60 7.97 5.99
CA ILE A 27 -7.39 8.56 5.40
C ILE A 27 -6.28 7.50 5.31
N GLY A 28 -6.07 6.73 6.38
CA GLY A 28 -5.09 5.65 6.42
C GLY A 28 -5.33 4.58 5.36
N PHE A 29 -6.59 4.18 5.14
CA PHE A 29 -6.94 3.19 4.12
C PHE A 29 -6.70 3.71 2.70
N VAL A 30 -7.13 4.94 2.41
CA VAL A 30 -6.95 5.56 1.08
C VAL A 30 -5.46 5.76 0.76
N LEU A 31 -4.69 6.27 1.72
CA LEU A 31 -3.24 6.44 1.57
C LEU A 31 -2.53 5.09 1.46
N GLY A 32 -2.90 4.09 2.27
CA GLY A 32 -2.34 2.74 2.21
C GLY A 32 -2.53 2.11 0.82
N GLY A 33 -3.73 2.24 0.24
CA GLY A 33 -4.00 1.77 -1.12
C GLY A 33 -3.25 2.54 -2.20
N ALA A 34 -2.95 3.83 -2.00
CA ALA A 34 -2.12 4.61 -2.92
C ALA A 34 -0.64 4.18 -2.86
N VAL A 35 -0.08 4.03 -1.65
CA VAL A 35 1.31 3.59 -1.43
C VAL A 35 1.55 2.19 -1.99
N SER A 36 0.60 1.27 -1.76
CA SER A 36 0.66 -0.08 -2.34
C SER A 36 0.74 -0.03 -3.86
N ARG A 37 -0.12 0.75 -4.53
CA ARG A 37 -0.10 0.88 -6.00
C ARG A 37 1.21 1.42 -6.54
N VAL A 38 1.76 2.47 -5.92
CA VAL A 38 3.05 3.05 -6.34
C VAL A 38 4.17 2.01 -6.20
N THR A 39 4.19 1.28 -5.09
CA THR A 39 5.27 0.32 -4.86
C THR A 39 5.14 -0.94 -5.72
N THR A 40 3.91 -1.40 -5.97
CA THR A 40 3.67 -2.49 -6.93
C THR A 40 4.11 -2.09 -8.32
N SER A 41 3.80 -0.88 -8.81
CA SER A 41 4.29 -0.40 -10.11
C SER A 41 5.81 -0.30 -10.14
N PHE A 42 6.43 0.20 -9.07
CA PHE A 42 7.89 0.21 -8.97
C PHE A 42 8.50 -1.20 -9.08
N SER A 43 7.93 -2.17 -8.38
CA SER A 43 8.39 -3.56 -8.46
C SER A 43 8.13 -4.17 -9.84
N SER A 44 6.92 -4.01 -10.39
CA SER A 44 6.54 -4.63 -11.67
C SER A 44 7.22 -4.03 -12.88
N ASP A 45 7.51 -2.73 -12.85
CA ASP A 45 7.93 -1.96 -14.02
C ASP A 45 9.43 -1.64 -13.98
N ILE A 46 10.06 -1.69 -12.79
CA ILE A 46 11.49 -1.40 -12.63
C ILE A 46 12.23 -2.62 -12.10
N VAL A 47 11.82 -3.20 -10.97
CA VAL A 47 12.56 -4.30 -10.32
C VAL A 47 12.48 -5.59 -11.12
N ASN A 48 11.28 -6.01 -11.54
CA ASN A 48 11.05 -7.24 -12.29
C ASN A 48 11.81 -7.25 -13.63
N PRO A 49 11.73 -6.21 -14.49
CA PRO A 49 12.52 -6.17 -15.73
C PRO A 49 14.03 -6.16 -15.47
N ALA A 50 14.50 -5.44 -14.43
CA ALA A 50 15.92 -5.41 -14.08
C ALA A 50 16.43 -6.79 -13.65
N LEU A 51 15.66 -7.54 -12.87
CA LEU A 51 16.02 -8.91 -12.49
C LEU A 51 15.96 -9.87 -13.68
N SER A 52 14.94 -9.78 -14.54
CA SER A 52 14.86 -10.58 -15.77
C SER A 52 16.11 -10.40 -16.65
N TYR A 53 16.58 -9.15 -16.81
CA TYR A 53 17.82 -8.85 -17.53
C TYR A 53 19.06 -9.49 -16.88
N LEU A 54 19.16 -9.46 -15.55
CA LEU A 54 20.29 -10.02 -14.80
C LEU A 54 20.33 -11.57 -14.82
N PHE A 55 19.17 -12.23 -14.83
CA PHE A 55 19.06 -13.69 -14.88
C PHE A 55 19.06 -14.25 -16.32
N GLY A 56 19.36 -13.43 -17.32
CA GLY A 56 19.62 -13.87 -18.70
C GLY A 56 18.38 -14.25 -19.51
N GLY A 57 17.18 -13.86 -19.05
CA GLY A 57 15.91 -14.21 -19.68
C GLY A 57 15.16 -12.99 -20.21
N THR A 58 14.66 -13.10 -21.45
CA THR A 58 13.62 -12.20 -21.97
C THR A 58 12.26 -12.41 -21.29
N GLU A 59 12.14 -13.44 -20.45
CA GLU A 59 10.90 -13.78 -19.75
C GLU A 59 10.79 -13.06 -18.40
N ARG A 60 9.59 -12.56 -18.11
CA ARG A 60 9.30 -11.94 -16.82
C ARG A 60 9.36 -13.02 -15.75
N LEU A 61 9.76 -12.64 -14.53
CA LEU A 61 9.75 -13.56 -13.38
C LEU A 61 8.36 -14.23 -13.18
N SER A 62 7.28 -13.52 -13.54
CA SER A 62 5.90 -14.00 -13.52
C SER A 62 5.58 -15.16 -14.46
N ASP A 63 6.40 -15.35 -15.50
CA ASP A 63 6.11 -16.24 -16.62
C ASP A 63 6.76 -17.62 -16.45
N ILE A 64 7.59 -17.77 -15.40
CA ILE A 64 8.21 -19.05 -15.03
C ILE A 64 7.13 -20.04 -14.60
N MET A 65 6.96 -21.10 -15.38
CA MET A 65 6.08 -22.23 -15.07
C MET A 65 6.91 -23.50 -14.84
N ILE A 66 6.59 -24.24 -13.78
CA ILE A 66 7.09 -25.60 -13.57
C ILE A 66 5.89 -26.53 -13.78
N GLY A 67 5.83 -27.17 -14.96
CA GLY A 67 4.65 -27.92 -15.40
C GLY A 67 3.44 -27.00 -15.60
N SER A 68 2.33 -27.27 -14.91
CA SER A 68 1.10 -26.44 -14.94
C SER A 68 1.04 -25.38 -13.82
N VAL A 69 2.05 -25.33 -12.94
CA VAL A 69 2.07 -24.44 -11.77
C VAL A 69 2.86 -23.18 -12.09
N ALA A 70 2.20 -22.02 -11.96
CA ALA A 70 2.81 -20.70 -12.17
C ALA A 70 3.64 -20.25 -10.95
N ILE A 71 4.77 -20.92 -10.71
CA ILE A 71 5.69 -20.60 -9.60
C ILE A 71 6.23 -19.16 -9.71
N GLY A 72 6.40 -18.68 -10.95
CA GLY A 72 6.88 -17.34 -11.25
C GLY A 72 5.98 -16.23 -10.71
N LYS A 73 4.65 -16.41 -10.81
CA LYS A 73 3.68 -15.45 -10.24
C LYS A 73 3.80 -15.35 -8.73
N PHE A 74 4.01 -16.47 -8.05
CA PHE A 74 4.21 -16.46 -6.61
C PHE A 74 5.51 -15.76 -6.22
N LEU A 75 6.61 -16.06 -6.93
CA LEU A 75 7.90 -15.44 -6.65
C LEU A 75 7.89 -13.93 -6.91
N ALA A 76 7.21 -13.49 -7.98
CA ALA A 76 6.97 -12.07 -8.25
C ALA A 76 6.17 -11.40 -7.14
N ALA A 77 5.11 -12.05 -6.64
CA ALA A 77 4.31 -11.52 -5.53
C ALA A 77 5.11 -11.40 -4.21
N VAL A 78 5.97 -12.38 -3.92
CA VAL A 78 6.88 -12.32 -2.75
C VAL A 78 7.87 -11.17 -2.89
N LEU A 79 8.42 -10.96 -4.10
CA LEU A 79 9.32 -9.85 -4.37
C LEU A 79 8.61 -8.50 -4.22
N ASP A 80 7.42 -8.34 -4.82
CA ASP A 80 6.60 -7.13 -4.69
C ASP A 80 6.33 -6.80 -3.21
N PHE A 81 6.05 -7.83 -2.40
CA PHE A 81 5.88 -7.69 -0.95
C PHE A 81 7.16 -7.21 -0.24
N LEU A 82 8.32 -7.78 -0.57
CA LEU A 82 9.60 -7.35 0.02
C LEU A 82 9.95 -5.91 -0.35
N VAL A 83 9.70 -5.52 -1.61
CA VAL A 83 9.91 -4.15 -2.09
C VAL A 83 8.95 -3.18 -1.40
N LEU A 84 7.67 -3.56 -1.23
CA LEU A 84 6.70 -2.78 -0.46
C LEU A 84 7.13 -2.59 0.99
N ALA A 85 7.54 -3.67 1.66
CA ALA A 85 8.01 -3.62 3.04
C ALA A 85 9.25 -2.72 3.18
N LEU A 86 10.20 -2.81 2.24
CA LEU A 86 11.40 -1.98 2.22
C LEU A 86 11.07 -0.51 1.97
N ALA A 87 10.21 -0.22 0.99
CA ALA A 87 9.81 1.16 0.68
C ALA A 87 9.09 1.82 1.86
N VAL A 88 8.16 1.10 2.49
CA VAL A 88 7.49 1.56 3.71
C VAL A 88 8.51 1.80 4.82
N TYR A 89 9.43 0.86 5.08
CA TYR A 89 10.47 1.04 6.08
C TYR A 89 11.34 2.29 5.82
N LEU A 90 11.78 2.51 4.58
CA LEU A 90 12.60 3.66 4.21
C LEU A 90 11.84 4.98 4.37
N ILE A 91 10.55 5.03 4.01
CA ILE A 91 9.71 6.21 4.20
C ILE A 91 9.58 6.54 5.70
N PHE A 92 9.28 5.54 6.53
CA PHE A 92 9.18 5.74 7.98
C PHE A 92 10.49 6.29 8.55
N ARG A 93 11.62 5.66 8.19
CA ARG A 93 12.97 6.06 8.62
C ARG A 93 13.37 7.45 8.11
N MET A 94 13.02 7.81 6.88
CA MET A 94 13.34 9.11 6.29
C MET A 94 12.55 10.24 6.97
N LEU A 95 11.29 9.97 7.32
CA LEU A 95 10.44 10.91 8.04
C LEU A 95 10.82 11.05 9.52
N LYS A 96 11.77 10.26 10.02
CA LYS A 96 12.23 10.27 11.42
C LYS A 96 11.08 10.14 12.44
N LEU A 97 9.96 9.53 12.06
CA LEU A 97 8.83 9.29 12.97
C LEU A 97 9.24 8.36 14.11
N ASP A 98 10.24 7.52 13.87
CA ASP A 98 11.00 6.68 14.80
C ASP A 98 11.74 7.47 15.89
N THR A 99 11.98 8.78 15.70
CA THR A 99 12.60 9.65 16.72
C THR A 99 11.60 10.55 17.46
N LEU A 100 10.33 10.61 17.02
CA LEU A 100 9.31 11.45 17.66
C LEU A 100 8.74 10.84 18.96
N ASP A 101 9.01 9.57 19.22
CA ASP A 101 8.65 8.92 20.48
C ASP A 101 9.74 9.10 21.57
N SER A 102 10.85 9.77 21.26
CA SER A 102 11.96 10.01 22.19
C SER A 102 11.84 11.33 22.97
N LYS A 103 10.65 11.92 23.08
CA LYS A 103 10.45 13.13 23.91
C LYS A 103 9.25 13.05 24.86
N LYS A 104 9.16 11.93 25.57
CA LYS A 104 8.59 11.89 26.93
C LYS A 104 9.66 11.46 27.91
#